data_AF-A0A7W6G133-F1
#
_entry.id   AF-A0A7W6G133-F1
#
_cell.length_a   1.000
_cell.length_b   1.000
_cell.length_c   1.000
_cell.angle_alpha   90.00
_cell.angle_beta   90.00
_cell.angle_gamma   90.00
#
_symmetry.space_group_name_H-M   'P 1'
#
loop_
_entity.id
_entity.type
_entity.pdbx_description
1 polymer ?
#
loop_
_entity_poly.entity_id
_entity_poly.type
_entity_poly.pdbx_seq_one_letter_code
_entity_poly.pdbx_strand_id
1 'polypeptide(L)'
;MSACAMLTFNNVTPAIWQCGVDSASKLGVTITANSGSASKSGFTVSWNYDPQAQTCKLQCTDSPWVVPCAIINSTITSTVEACYTQHNAVMKEMVGA
;
A
#
# COMPACT_ATOMS: atom_id res chain seq x y z
N MET A 1 21.10 -4.36 -1.02
CA MET A 1 19.75 -4.53 -1.57
C MET A 1 18.86 -4.86 -0.39
N SER A 2 18.15 -3.88 0.14
CA SER A 2 17.28 -4.10 1.30
C SER A 2 15.86 -3.83 0.87
N ALA A 3 15.07 -4.88 0.73
CA ALA A 3 13.62 -4.77 0.55
C ALA A 3 13.05 -3.99 1.75
N CYS A 4 12.06 -3.13 1.49
CA CYS A 4 11.40 -2.38 2.54
C CYS A 4 10.61 -3.33 3.47
N ALA A 5 10.38 -2.88 4.71
CA ALA A 5 9.49 -3.59 5.63
C ALA A 5 8.10 -3.76 5.00
N MET A 6 7.53 -4.95 5.16
CA MET A 6 6.16 -5.23 4.71
C MET A 6 5.18 -4.47 5.60
N LEU A 7 4.38 -3.60 4.97
CA LEU A 7 3.27 -2.93 5.60
C LEU A 7 2.03 -3.82 5.55
N THR A 8 1.36 -3.95 6.68
CA THR A 8 0.09 -4.68 6.78
C THR A 8 -0.98 -3.77 7.34
N PHE A 9 -2.01 -3.55 6.54
CA PHE A 9 -3.20 -2.77 6.90
C PHE A 9 -4.37 -3.73 7.15
N ASN A 10 -5.12 -3.50 8.22
CA ASN A 10 -6.32 -4.27 8.57
C ASN A 10 -7.55 -3.39 8.54
N ASN A 11 -8.72 -4.00 8.30
CA ASN A 11 -10.01 -3.35 8.03
C ASN A 11 -10.08 -2.65 6.67
N VAL A 12 -9.29 -3.12 5.69
CA VAL A 12 -9.30 -2.59 4.34
C VAL A 12 -10.53 -3.16 3.63
N THR A 13 -11.63 -2.41 3.66
CA THR A 13 -12.82 -2.74 2.87
C THR A 13 -12.53 -2.58 1.38
N PRO A 14 -13.32 -3.21 0.48
CA PRO A 14 -13.15 -3.03 -0.96
C PRO A 14 -13.23 -1.56 -1.40
N ALA A 15 -14.01 -0.75 -0.67
CA ALA A 15 -14.12 0.69 -0.92
C ALA A 15 -12.82 1.44 -0.57
N ILE A 16 -12.22 1.12 0.58
CA ILE A 16 -10.92 1.70 1.01
C ILE A 16 -9.81 1.25 0.06
N TRP A 17 -9.81 -0.02 -0.34
CA TRP A 17 -8.87 -0.55 -1.33
C TRP A 17 -8.96 0.22 -2.64
N GLN A 18 -10.17 0.40 -3.19
CA GLN A 18 -10.37 1.12 -4.45
C GLN A 18 -9.91 2.58 -4.37
N CYS A 19 -10.15 3.25 -3.23
CA CYS A 19 -9.65 4.61 -2.97
C CYS A 19 -8.11 4.68 -2.96
N GLY A 20 -7.47 3.68 -2.34
CA GLY A 20 -6.01 3.53 -2.36
C GLY A 20 -5.46 3.27 -3.77
N VAL A 21 -6.12 2.43 -4.56
CA VAL A 21 -5.75 2.13 -5.96
C VAL A 21 -5.82 3.38 -6.84
N ASP A 22 -6.88 4.20 -6.70
CA ASP A 22 -7.02 5.45 -7.45
C ASP A 22 -5.87 6.44 -7.11
N SER A 23 -5.53 6.52 -5.82
CA SER A 23 -4.45 7.37 -5.35
C SER A 23 -3.07 6.88 -5.79
N ALA A 24 -2.83 5.57 -5.76
CA ALA A 24 -1.62 4.95 -6.30
C ALA A 24 -1.47 5.21 -7.82
N SER A 25 -2.58 5.17 -8.55
CA SER A 25 -2.62 5.49 -9.99
C SER A 25 -2.18 6.94 -10.26
N LYS A 26 -2.59 7.89 -9.42
CA LYS A 26 -2.13 9.31 -9.49
C LYS A 26 -0.63 9.44 -9.26
N LEU A 27 -0.03 8.56 -8.46
CA LEU A 27 1.41 8.46 -8.24
C LEU A 27 2.13 7.67 -9.36
N GLY A 28 1.40 7.21 -10.36
CA GLY A 28 1.92 6.46 -11.50
C GLY A 28 2.13 4.98 -11.25
N VAL A 29 1.59 4.43 -10.15
CA VAL A 29 1.56 3.01 -9.82
C VAL A 29 0.20 2.43 -10.17
N THR A 30 0.12 1.63 -11.22
CA THR A 30 -1.13 1.05 -11.68
C THR A 30 -1.38 -0.29 -10.98
N ILE A 31 -2.39 -0.32 -10.11
CA ILE A 31 -2.85 -1.52 -9.43
C ILE A 31 -4.10 -2.03 -10.16
N THR A 32 -3.99 -3.14 -10.88
CA THR A 32 -5.09 -3.73 -11.68
C THR A 32 -5.73 -4.94 -11.03
N ALA A 33 -5.10 -5.50 -10.00
CA ALA A 33 -5.53 -6.72 -9.34
C ALA A 33 -5.35 -6.60 -7.82
N ASN A 34 -6.09 -7.42 -7.08
CA ASN A 34 -5.98 -7.48 -5.62
C ASN A 34 -4.57 -7.88 -5.17
N SER A 35 -3.87 -8.70 -5.94
CA SER A 35 -2.47 -9.02 -5.70
C SER A 35 -1.66 -8.87 -6.97
N GLY A 36 -0.41 -8.49 -6.82
CA GLY A 36 0.49 -8.27 -7.95
C GLY A 36 1.75 -7.53 -7.55
N SER A 37 2.55 -7.21 -8.55
CA SER A 37 3.68 -6.33 -8.40
C SER A 37 3.77 -5.35 -9.57
N ALA A 38 4.26 -4.15 -9.29
CA ALA A 38 4.54 -3.14 -10.29
C ALA A 38 5.96 -2.62 -10.10
N SER A 39 6.67 -2.49 -11.22
CA SER A 39 7.99 -1.93 -11.28
C SER A 39 7.95 -0.57 -11.98
N LYS A 40 8.42 0.50 -11.32
CA LYS A 40 8.49 1.86 -11.86
C LYS A 40 9.83 2.49 -11.51
N SER A 41 10.56 3.02 -12.49
CA SER A 41 11.81 3.76 -12.25
C SER A 41 12.84 3.02 -11.38
N GLY A 42 12.94 1.69 -11.52
CA GLY A 42 13.85 0.84 -10.72
C GLY A 42 13.35 0.47 -9.32
N PHE A 43 12.08 0.77 -9.02
CA PHE A 43 11.40 0.40 -7.78
C PHE A 43 10.32 -0.65 -8.07
N THR A 44 10.30 -1.75 -7.34
CA THR A 44 9.28 -2.80 -7.42
C THR A 44 8.48 -2.87 -6.12
N VAL A 45 7.18 -2.63 -6.23
CA VAL A 45 6.21 -2.86 -5.16
C VAL A 45 5.45 -4.12 -5.45
N SER A 46 5.37 -5.00 -4.47
CA SER A 46 4.37 -6.05 -4.41
C SER A 46 3.26 -5.65 -3.46
N TRP A 47 2.01 -5.95 -3.84
CA TRP A 47 0.85 -5.80 -2.98
C TRP A 47 0.03 -7.09 -2.98
N ASN A 48 -0.70 -7.30 -1.89
CA ASN A 48 -1.63 -8.40 -1.74
C ASN A 48 -2.80 -7.95 -0.85
N TYR A 49 -3.94 -7.74 -1.49
CA TYR A 49 -5.20 -7.40 -0.87
C TYR A 49 -6.08 -8.64 -0.76
N ASP A 50 -6.49 -8.96 0.46
CA ASP A 50 -7.45 -10.01 0.76
C ASP A 50 -8.79 -9.36 1.17
N PRO A 51 -9.81 -9.40 0.30
CA PRO A 51 -11.13 -8.86 0.61
C PRO A 51 -11.91 -9.71 1.64
N GLN A 52 -11.58 -10.99 1.81
CA GLN A 52 -12.22 -11.86 2.81
C GLN A 52 -11.67 -11.56 4.21
N ALA A 53 -10.35 -11.42 4.32
CA ALA A 53 -9.68 -11.05 5.57
C ALA A 53 -9.73 -9.54 5.84
N GLN A 54 -10.15 -8.72 4.86
CA GLN A 54 -10.09 -7.26 4.89
C GLN A 54 -8.68 -6.75 5.25
N THR A 55 -7.66 -7.40 4.70
CA THR A 55 -6.25 -7.06 4.95
C THR A 55 -5.54 -6.72 3.67
N CYS A 56 -4.66 -5.71 3.71
CA CYS A 56 -3.79 -5.34 2.60
C CYS A 56 -2.35 -5.40 3.05
N LYS A 57 -1.54 -6.18 2.34
CA LYS A 57 -0.09 -6.26 2.53
C LYS A 57 0.60 -5.56 1.38
N LEU A 58 1.52 -4.66 1.68
CA LEU A 58 2.33 -3.94 0.72
C LEU A 58 3.79 -4.10 1.09
N GLN A 59 4.61 -4.50 0.14
CA GLN A 59 6.04 -4.66 0.34
C GLN A 59 6.77 -4.14 -0.88
N CYS A 60 7.68 -3.21 -0.67
CA CYS A 60 8.66 -2.92 -1.71
C CYS A 60 9.75 -4.00 -1.68
N THR A 61 9.83 -4.77 -2.76
CA THR A 61 10.81 -5.86 -2.93
C THR A 61 12.11 -5.38 -3.54
N ASP A 62 12.06 -4.28 -4.30
CA ASP A 62 13.24 -3.68 -4.93
C ASP A 62 13.11 -2.15 -4.90
N SER A 63 14.12 -1.44 -4.40
CA SER A 63 14.11 0.02 -4.43
C SER A 63 15.43 0.58 -4.94
N PRO A 64 15.39 1.59 -5.81
CA PRO A 64 16.58 2.34 -6.13
C PRO A 64 16.97 3.11 -4.87
N TRP A 65 18.26 3.23 -4.58
CA TRP A 65 18.80 3.89 -3.37
C TRP A 65 18.26 5.30 -3.10
N VAL A 66 17.61 5.92 -4.09
CA VAL A 66 17.06 7.29 -4.07
C VAL A 66 15.71 7.43 -3.36
N VAL A 67 14.92 6.38 -3.17
CA VAL A 67 13.60 6.51 -2.52
C VAL A 67 13.59 5.77 -1.18
N PRO A 68 13.51 6.49 -0.04
CA PRO A 68 13.42 5.86 1.27
C PRO A 68 12.11 5.10 1.43
N CYS A 69 12.19 3.87 1.94
CA CYS A 69 11.02 3.09 2.36
C CYS A 69 10.08 3.87 3.28
N ALA A 70 10.63 4.73 4.14
CA ALA A 70 9.86 5.58 5.03
C ALA A 70 8.91 6.54 4.28
N ILE A 71 9.33 7.08 3.12
CA ILE A 71 8.49 8.00 2.33
C ILE A 71 7.35 7.24 1.66
N ILE A 72 7.63 6.07 1.09
CA ILE A 72 6.60 5.21 0.51
C ILE A 72 5.60 4.81 1.59
N ASN A 73 6.10 4.36 2.74
CA ASN A 73 5.26 3.92 3.84
C ASN A 73 4.38 5.07 4.35
N SER A 74 4.96 6.24 4.57
CA SER A 74 4.22 7.43 5.01
C SER A 74 3.18 7.89 3.97
N THR A 75 3.51 7.84 2.68
CA THR A 75 2.58 8.21 1.60
C THR A 75 1.41 7.24 1.52
N ILE A 76 1.68 5.92 1.59
CA ILE A 76 0.65 4.89 1.59
C ILE A 76 -0.21 5.03 2.85
N THR A 77 0.38 5.08 4.04
CA THR A 77 -0.35 5.26 5.30
C THR A 77 -1.23 6.50 5.25
N SER A 78 -0.71 7.66 4.82
CA SER A 78 -1.49 8.90 4.75
C SER A 78 -2.64 8.81 3.74
N THR A 79 -2.41 8.17 2.59
CA THR A 79 -3.45 7.93 1.58
C THR A 79 -4.53 7.00 2.12
N VAL A 80 -4.12 5.90 2.73
CA VAL A 80 -4.99 4.89 3.31
C VAL A 80 -5.81 5.52 4.44
N GLU A 81 -5.20 6.27 5.35
CA GLU A 81 -5.85 6.99 6.45
C GLU A 81 -6.91 7.99 5.95
N ALA A 82 -6.63 8.71 4.85
CA ALA A 82 -7.61 9.57 4.20
C ALA A 82 -8.81 8.77 3.67
N CYS A 83 -8.58 7.61 3.05
CA CYS A 83 -9.64 6.70 2.61
C CYS A 83 -10.43 6.11 3.78
N TYR A 84 -9.77 5.76 4.89
CA TYR A 84 -10.44 5.29 6.12
C TYR A 84 -11.37 6.37 6.69
N THR A 85 -10.88 7.60 6.79
CA THR A 85 -11.64 8.76 7.25
C THR A 85 -12.85 9.02 6.33
N GLN A 86 -12.65 8.95 5.01
CA GLN A 86 -13.72 9.10 4.02
C GLN A 86 -14.80 8.01 4.15
N HIS A 87 -14.41 6.80 4.53
CA HIS A 87 -15.31 5.65 4.71
C HIS A 87 -15.73 5.41 6.17
N ASN A 88 -15.52 6.38 7.07
CA ASN A 88 -15.89 6.30 8.48
C ASN A 88 -15.34 5.04 9.20
N ALA A 89 -14.20 4.54 8.75
CA ALA A 89 -13.54 3.34 9.26
C ALA A 89 -12.28 3.73 10.04
N VAL A 90 -11.88 2.92 11.02
CA VAL A 90 -10.67 3.15 11.82
C VAL A 90 -9.54 2.29 11.25
N MET A 91 -8.44 2.92 10.81
CA MET A 91 -7.25 2.18 10.40
C MET A 91 -6.68 1.46 11.62
N LYS A 92 -6.41 0.17 11.49
CA LYS A 92 -5.63 -0.58 12.48
C LYS A 92 -4.31 -0.95 11.83
N GLU A 93 -3.37 0.00 11.82
CA GLU A 93 -2.00 -0.26 11.41
C GLU A 93 -1.41 -1.29 12.38
N MET A 94 -1.05 -2.47 11.86
CA MET A 94 -0.13 -3.35 12.56
C MET A 94 1.27 -2.99 12.08
N VAL A 95 1.92 -2.07 12.79
CA VAL A 95 3.37 -1.88 12.68
C VAL A 95 3.99 -3.22 13.08
N GLY A 96 4.55 -3.92 12.09
CA GLY A 96 5.33 -5.14 12.33
C GLY A 96 6.47 -4.81 13.28
N ALA A 97 6.55 -5.58 14.37
CA ALA A 97 7.57 -5.49 15.41
C ALA A 97 8.99 -5.67 14.87
#